data_AF-A0A4Y4D139-F1
#
_entry.id   AF-A0A4Y4D139-F1
#
_cell.length_a   1.000
_cell.length_b   1.000
_cell.length_c   1.000
_cell.angle_alpha   90.00
_cell.angle_beta   90.00
_cell.angle_gamma   90.00
#
_symmetry.space_group_name_H-M   'P 1'
#
loop_
_entity.id
_entity.type
_entity.pdbx_description
1 polymer ?
#
loop_
_entity_poly.entity_id
_entity_poly.type
_entity_poly.pdbx_seq_one_letter_code
_entity_poly.pdbx_strand_id
1 'polypeptide(L)' 'MAQQLSPDVVYHSYALLRRGQHKWDGWYDVLQANGRPLRTFVRVPSREGFDDPELACQAAEILAQWDLKAPGAAVRP' A
#
# COMPACT_ATOMS: atom_id res chain seq x y z
N MET A 1 -1.34 -7.60 -10.28
CA MET A 1 -0.32 -7.24 -11.30
C MET A 1 0.55 -6.17 -10.68
N ALA A 2 1.87 -6.34 -10.60
CA ALA A 2 2.75 -5.30 -10.05
C ALA A 2 3.09 -4.29 -11.16
N GLN A 3 2.72 -3.02 -10.99
CA GLN A 3 3.07 -1.98 -11.98
C GLN A 3 4.37 -1.30 -11.55
N GLN A 4 5.40 -1.38 -12.39
CA GLN A 4 6.73 -0.80 -12.13
C GLN A 4 6.71 0.73 -12.28
N LEU A 5 6.79 1.46 -11.17
CA LEU A 5 7.09 2.90 -11.19
C LEU A 5 8.46 3.12 -10.56
N SER A 6 9.45 3.37 -11.43
CA SER A 6 10.90 3.33 -11.21
C SER A 6 11.48 1.90 -11.35
N PRO A 7 12.54 1.69 -12.15
CA PRO A 7 13.06 0.35 -12.43
C PRO A 7 13.57 -0.39 -11.18
N ASP A 8 13.73 0.31 -10.06
CA ASP A 8 14.31 -0.19 -8.82
C ASP A 8 13.31 -0.32 -7.66
N VAL A 9 12.01 -0.06 -7.85
CA VAL A 9 11.02 -0.12 -6.76
C VAL A 9 9.78 -0.88 -7.19
N VAL A 10 9.41 -1.89 -6.39
CA VAL A 10 8.25 -2.76 -6.57
C VAL A 10 7.34 -2.59 -5.36
N TYR A 11 6.03 -2.43 -5.59
CA TYR A 11 5.06 -2.46 -4.51
C TYR A 11 4.23 -3.74 -4.53
N HIS A 12 3.82 -4.19 -3.35
CA HIS A 12 2.92 -5.32 -3.15
C HIS A 12 1.72 -4.86 -2.34
N SER A 13 0.56 -4.77 -2.99
CA SER A 13 -0.72 -4.47 -2.34
C SER A 13 -1.45 -5.76 -1.96
N TYR A 14 -2.02 -5.79 -0.76
CA TYR A 14 -2.80 -6.91 -0.25
C TYR A 14 -3.90 -6.41 0.70
N ALA A 15 -4.95 -7.21 0.83
CA ALA A 15 -6.06 -6.93 1.75
C ALA A 15 -5.93 -7.80 3.00
N LEU A 16 -6.16 -7.21 4.17
CA LEU A 16 -6.25 -7.94 5.43
C LEU A 16 -7.62 -7.74 6.05
N LEU A 17 -8.27 -8.84 6.42
CA LEU A 17 -9.56 -8.81 7.10
C LEU A 17 -9.38 -8.23 8.52
N ARG A 18 -10.23 -7.26 8.87
CA ARG A 18 -10.27 -6.70 10.22
C ARG A 18 -10.80 -7.73 11.21
N ARG A 19 -10.07 -7.94 12.30
CA ARG A 19 -10.52 -8.85 13.37
C ARG A 19 -11.86 -8.38 13.94
N GLY A 20 -12.86 -9.26 13.86
CA GLY A 20 -14.21 -9.00 14.38
C GLY A 20 -15.06 -8.08 13.50
N GLN A 21 -14.62 -7.73 12.29
CA GLN A 21 -15.41 -6.95 11.33
C GLN A 21 -15.42 -7.68 9.98
N HIS A 22 -16.55 -7.70 9.27
CA HIS A 22 -16.62 -8.20 7.90
C HIS A 22 -16.13 -7.13 6.91
N LYS A 23 -14.99 -6.51 7.23
CA LYS A 23 -14.41 -5.38 6.50
C LYS A 23 -12.92 -5.61 6.29
N TRP A 24 -12.42 -5.12 5.18
CA TRP A 24 -11.04 -5.29 4.74
C TRP A 24 -10.27 -3.99 4.89
N ASP A 25 -9.02 -4.10 5.32
CA ASP A 25 -8.04 -3.03 5.21
C ASP A 25 -7.15 -3.28 4.01
N GLY A 26 -6.92 -2.22 3.22
CA GLY A 26 -5.88 -2.22 2.20
C GLY A 26 -4.53 -2.00 2.86
N TRP A 27 -3.56 -2.81 2.46
CA TRP A 27 -2.17 -2.70 2.90
C TRP A 27 -1.25 -2.75 1.69
N TYR A 28 -0.10 -2.11 1.82
CA TYR A 28 0.95 -2.29 0.84
C TYR A 28 2.35 -2.27 1.47
N ASP A 29 3.24 -2.96 0.77
CA ASP A 29 4.67 -2.93 0.99
C ASP A 29 5.36 -2.34 -0.23
N VAL A 30 6.51 -1.72 -0.01
CA VAL A 30 7.41 -1.15 -1.00
C VAL A 30 8.77 -1.80 -0.80
N LEU A 31 9.23 -2.50 -1.82
CA LEU A 31 10.51 -3.18 -1.89
C LEU A 31 11.37 -2.52 -2.96
N GLN A 32 12.69 -2.49 -2.74
CA GLN A 32 13.63 -2.30 -3.84
C GLN A 32 13.66 -3.54 -4.75
N ALA A 33 14.12 -3.38 -5.99
CA ALA A 33 14.26 -4.48 -6.94
C ALA A 33 15.23 -5.57 -6.46
N ASN A 34 16.18 -5.22 -5.58
CA ASN A 34 17.05 -6.17 -4.88
C ASN A 34 16.36 -6.96 -3.75
N GLY A 35 15.05 -6.75 -3.54
CA GLY A 35 14.24 -7.39 -2.49
C GLY A 35 14.32 -6.71 -1.12
N ARG A 36 15.08 -5.62 -0.97
CA ARG A 36 15.18 -4.90 0.31
C ARG A 36 13.90 -4.12 0.60
N PRO A 37 13.28 -4.28 1.78
CA PRO A 37 12.11 -3.49 2.14
C PRO A 37 12.48 -2.01 2.36
N LEU A 38 11.78 -1.12 1.68
CA LEU A 38 11.82 0.33 1.90
C LEU A 38 10.76 0.76 2.90
N ARG A 39 9.56 0.22 2.76
CA ARG A 39 8.41 0.52 3.61
C ARG A 39 7.50 -0.69 3.62
N THR A 40 7.14 -1.19 4.79
CA THR A 40 6.25 -2.35 4.91
C THR A 40 5.13 -2.05 5.89
N PHE A 41 4.05 -2.81 5.78
CA PHE A 41 2.87 -2.69 6.63
C PHE A 41 2.26 -1.28 6.60
N VAL A 42 2.17 -0.68 5.41
CA VAL A 42 1.46 0.60 5.28
C VAL A 42 -0.01 0.32 5.09
N ARG A 43 -0.81 0.70 6.08
CA ARG A 43 -2.26 0.59 6.01
C ARG A 43 -2.86 1.81 5.31
N VAL A 44 -3.79 1.57 4.39
CA VAL A 44 -4.64 2.61 3.84
C VAL A 44 -5.45 3.26 4.97
N PRO A 45 -5.47 4.59 5.10
CA PRO A 45 -6.25 5.27 6.13
C PRO A 45 -7.75 5.24 5.77
N SER A 46 -8.39 4.10 6.04
CA SER A 46 -9.84 3.93 5.96
C SER A 46 -10.42 3.76 7.36
N ARG A 47 -11.42 4.57 7.74
CA ARG A 47 -12.03 4.48 9.07
C ARG A 47 -12.91 3.24 9.19
N GLU A 48 -13.73 2.98 8.18
CA GLU A 48 -14.71 1.90 8.19
C GLU A 48 -14.17 0.60 7.57
N GLY A 49 -13.10 0.68 6.78
CA GLY A 49 -12.63 -0.44 5.97
C GLY A 49 -13.47 -0.61 4.71
N PHE A 50 -13.09 -1.56 3.86
CA PHE A 50 -13.75 -1.86 2.59
C PHE A 50 -14.63 -3.11 2.74
N ASP A 51 -15.77 -3.15 2.06
CA ASP A 51 -16.62 -4.35 1.99
C ASP A 51 -16.01 -5.45 1.12
N ASP A 52 -15.19 -5.03 0.15
CA ASP A 52 -14.60 -5.89 -0.85
C ASP A 52 -13.05 -5.89 -0.74
N PRO A 53 -12.41 -7.07 -0.73
CA PRO A 53 -10.96 -7.17 -0.63
C PRO A 53 -10.22 -6.64 -1.87
N GLU A 54 -10.82 -6.72 -3.07
CA GLU A 54 -10.19 -6.18 -4.27
C GLU A 54 -10.17 -4.65 -4.21
N LEU A 55 -11.27 -4.02 -3.75
CA LEU A 55 -11.31 -2.58 -3.49
C LEU A 55 -10.26 -2.14 -2.47
N ALA A 56 -10.05 -2.92 -1.40
CA ALA A 56 -9.01 -2.67 -0.42
C ALA A 56 -7.61 -2.72 -1.05
N CYS A 57 -7.34 -3.73 -1.89
CA CYS A 57 -6.09 -3.83 -2.64
C CYS A 57 -5.88 -2.65 -3.59
N GLN A 58 -6.92 -2.26 -4.34
CA GLN A 58 -6.84 -1.13 -5.29
C GLN A 58 -6.57 0.19 -4.56
N ALA A 59 -7.22 0.43 -3.42
CA ALA A 59 -6.95 1.60 -2.61
C ALA A 59 -5.49 1.63 -2.11
N ALA A 60 -4.95 0.46 -1.75
CA ALA A 60 -3.55 0.33 -1.34
C ALA A 60 -2.58 0.59 -2.50
N GLU A 61 -2.88 0.10 -3.69
CA GLU A 61 -2.11 0.39 -4.90
C GLU A 61 -2.09 1.89 -5.22
N ILE A 62 -3.25 2.55 -5.18
CA ILE A 62 -3.35 4.01 -5.42
C ILE A 62 -2.51 4.79 -4.40
N LEU A 63 -2.61 4.43 -3.12
CA LEU A 63 -1.82 5.08 -2.07
C LEU A 63 -0.32 4.85 -2.25
N ALA A 64 0.09 3.62 -2.60
CA ALA A 64 1.50 3.30 -2.90
C ALA A 64 2.05 4.14 -4.06
N GLN A 65 1.27 4.32 -5.12
CA GLN A 65 1.65 5.16 -6.25
C GLN A 65 1.80 6.64 -5.85
N TRP A 66 0.92 7.15 -4.98
CA TRP A 66 1.02 8.52 -4.48
C TRP A 66 2.24 8.74 -3.59
N ASP A 67 2.53 7.78 -2.71
CA ASP A 67 3.71 7.82 -1.83
C ASP A 67 5.01 7.84 -2.64
N LEU A 68 5.08 7.08 -3.75
CA LEU A 68 6.25 7.07 -4.63
C LEU A 68 6.33 8.32 -5.54
N LYS A 69 5.20 8.88 -5.93
CA LYS A 69 5.13 10.09 -6.78
C LYS A 69 5.39 11.38 -6.02
N ALA A 70 5.39 11.36 -4.68
CA ALA A 70 5.74 12.51 -3.86
C ALA A 70 7.22 12.46 -3.43
N PRO A 71 8.18 12.96 -4.24
CA PRO A 71 9.56 13.16 -3.79
C PRO A 71 9.58 14.34 -2.80
N GLY A 72 9.19 14.12 -1.54
CA GLY A 72 9.22 15.19 -0.54
C GLY A 72 8.47 14.98 0.77
N ALA A 73 7.61 13.97 0.93
CA ALA A 73 6.82 13.81 2.15
C ALA A 73 7.57 13.09 3.30
N ALA A 74 8.90 13.15 3.31
CA ALA A 74 9.75 12.74 4.43
C ALA A 74 10.55 13.93 5.00
N VAL A 75 9.91 15.09 5.12
CA VAL A 75 10.22 16.05 6.17
C VAL A 75 8.91 16.40 6.84
N ARG A 76 8.68 15.84 8.03
CA ARG A 76 7.81 16.45 9.02
C ARG A 76 8.74 16.97 10.14
N PRO A 77 8.53 18.21 10.61
CA PRO A 77 9.39 18.88 11.58
C PRO A 77 9.42 18.18 12.95
#